data_AF-A0A1Y2F246-F1
#
_entry.id   AF-A0A1Y2F246-F1
#
_cell.length_a   1.000
_cell.length_b   1.000
_cell.length_c   1.000
_cell.angle_alpha   90.00
_cell.angle_beta   90.00
_cell.angle_gamma   90.00
#
_symmetry.space_group_name_H-M   'P 1'
#
loop_
_entity.id
_entity.type
_entity.pdbx_description
1 polymer ?
#
loop_
_entity_poly.entity_id
_entity_poly.type
_entity_poly.pdbx_seq_one_letter_code
_entity_poly.pdbx_strand_id
1 'polypeptide(L)'
;MKFLNALTIVSVCIANAVAKNCWAEELGFKCCSSSDAKVEYTDNDGKWSIEDGNWCGILKKPECWALELGFECCTSEDIEVQYTDKDGKWGIENYEWCGIIEKEKPITKPVEEPTTIPVDEPSETTEPVSTTTVVDDSTPSPIRDISSKELIKEMNFGWNLGNTMDAQCIEYLNYEKDQTASETCWGNPKTTEDMFKVLMDNQFNVFRIPTTWSGHFGEAPDYKIDEK
;
A
#
# COMPACT_ATOMS: atom_id res chain seq x y z
N MET A 1 2.29 -68.50 21.22
CA MET A 1 1.50 -67.25 21.31
C MET A 1 1.94 -66.39 20.13
N LYS A 2 1.16 -66.42 19.04
CA LYS A 2 0.28 -65.33 18.56
C LYS A 2 1.04 -64.15 17.91
N PHE A 3 1.17 -64.25 16.58
CA PHE A 3 0.80 -63.28 15.54
C PHE A 3 0.70 -61.77 15.86
N LEU A 4 1.30 -60.96 14.96
CA LEU A 4 0.93 -59.60 14.49
C LEU A 4 1.00 -58.48 15.57
N ASN A 5 1.41 -57.23 15.31
CA ASN A 5 1.35 -56.42 14.10
C ASN A 5 2.34 -55.25 14.17
N ALA A 6 3.00 -54.97 13.05
CA ALA A 6 3.67 -53.70 12.79
C ALA A 6 2.60 -52.62 12.52
N LEU A 7 2.78 -51.41 13.06
CA LEU A 7 2.07 -50.21 12.63
C LEU A 7 3.02 -49.01 12.75
N THR A 8 3.71 -48.75 11.65
CA THR A 8 4.37 -47.49 11.34
C THR A 8 3.31 -46.41 11.15
N ILE A 9 3.36 -45.35 11.96
CA ILE A 9 2.52 -44.17 11.76
C ILE A 9 3.16 -43.36 10.64
N VAL A 10 2.72 -43.56 9.40
CA VAL A 10 2.94 -42.61 8.32
C VAL A 10 1.95 -41.47 8.57
N SER A 11 2.45 -40.38 9.16
CA SER A 11 1.70 -39.13 9.22
C SER A 11 1.67 -38.55 7.81
N VAL A 12 0.61 -38.89 7.08
CA VAL A 12 0.24 -38.20 5.85
C VAL A 12 -0.35 -36.86 6.27
N CYS A 13 0.43 -35.80 6.12
CA CYS A 13 -0.12 -34.46 6.04
C CYS A 13 -0.94 -34.38 4.76
N ILE A 14 -2.23 -34.74 4.84
CA ILE A 14 -3.19 -34.39 3.80
C ILE A 14 -3.32 -32.88 3.89
N ALA A 15 -2.59 -32.17 3.03
CA ALA A 15 -2.93 -30.81 2.69
C ALA A 15 -4.30 -30.87 2.01
N ASN A 16 -5.36 -30.69 2.79
CA ASN A 16 -6.63 -30.24 2.24
C ASN A 16 -6.36 -28.81 1.75
N ALA A 17 -5.90 -28.70 0.51
CA ALA A 17 -6.06 -27.47 -0.25
C ALA A 17 -7.58 -27.25 -0.30
N VAL A 18 -8.04 -26.28 0.49
CA VAL A 18 -9.40 -25.79 0.46
C VAL A 18 -9.70 -25.42 -0.98
N ALA A 19 -10.72 -26.07 -1.55
CA ALA A 19 -11.12 -25.93 -2.93
C ALA A 19 -11.35 -24.46 -3.26
N LYS A 20 -10.65 -23.96 -4.29
CA LYS A 20 -10.98 -22.71 -4.96
C LYS A 20 -12.38 -22.87 -5.52
N ASN A 21 -13.34 -22.04 -5.10
CA ASN A 21 -14.74 -22.10 -5.51
C ASN A 21 -14.89 -21.95 -7.03
N CYS A 22 -14.92 -23.07 -7.75
CA CYS A 22 -14.98 -23.11 -9.20
C CYS A 22 -16.35 -23.55 -9.70
N TRP A 23 -17.08 -22.61 -10.27
CA TRP A 23 -18.46 -22.82 -10.72
C TRP A 23 -18.56 -23.69 -11.99
N ALA A 24 -17.51 -23.77 -12.81
CA ALA A 24 -17.54 -24.53 -14.06
C ALA A 24 -17.40 -26.05 -13.91
N GLU A 25 -16.91 -26.52 -12.75
CA GLU A 25 -16.82 -27.96 -12.46
C GLU A 25 -18.20 -28.62 -12.38
N GLU A 26 -19.22 -27.88 -11.91
CA GLU A 26 -20.61 -28.36 -11.87
C GLU A 26 -21.19 -28.60 -13.26
N LEU A 27 -20.65 -27.91 -14.28
CA LEU A 27 -21.02 -28.06 -15.69
C LEU A 27 -20.12 -29.06 -16.43
N GLY A 28 -19.16 -29.69 -15.74
CA GLY A 28 -18.24 -30.68 -16.30
C GLY A 28 -17.00 -30.10 -16.97
N PHE A 29 -16.71 -28.81 -16.78
CA PHE A 29 -15.53 -28.13 -17.32
C PHE A 29 -14.49 -27.85 -16.23
N LYS A 30 -13.23 -27.70 -16.63
CA LYS A 30 -12.15 -27.38 -15.68
C LYS A 30 -12.17 -25.89 -15.32
N CYS A 31 -11.55 -25.54 -14.21
CA CYS A 31 -11.25 -24.16 -13.89
C CYS A 31 -10.08 -23.67 -14.73
N CYS A 32 -10.08 -22.39 -15.08
CA CYS A 32 -8.90 -21.80 -15.67
C CYS A 32 -7.76 -21.76 -14.65
N SER A 33 -6.53 -21.92 -15.14
CA SER A 33 -5.32 -21.92 -14.33
C SER A 33 -5.08 -20.55 -13.66
N SER A 34 -5.56 -19.49 -14.30
CA SER A 34 -5.58 -18.12 -13.77
C SER A 34 -7.00 -17.57 -13.67
N SER A 35 -7.29 -16.82 -12.60
CA SER A 35 -8.50 -15.99 -12.49
C SER A 35 -8.49 -14.78 -13.43
N ASP A 36 -7.32 -14.42 -13.97
CA ASP A 36 -7.13 -13.30 -14.90
C ASP A 36 -7.06 -13.78 -16.37
N ALA A 37 -7.50 -15.01 -16.64
CA ALA A 37 -7.51 -15.57 -17.99
C ALA A 37 -8.36 -14.71 -18.94
N LYS A 38 -7.90 -14.58 -20.19
CA LYS A 38 -8.60 -13.79 -21.21
C LYS A 38 -10.00 -14.33 -21.43
N VAL A 39 -11.01 -13.47 -21.28
CA VAL A 39 -12.41 -13.86 -21.47
C VAL A 39 -12.67 -14.06 -22.97
N GLU A 40 -13.02 -15.28 -23.34
CA GLU A 40 -13.40 -15.63 -24.72
C GLU A 40 -14.92 -15.66 -24.89
N TYR A 41 -15.66 -15.98 -23.81
CA TYR A 41 -17.12 -16.07 -23.84
C TYR A 41 -17.72 -15.80 -22.45
N THR A 42 -18.93 -15.23 -22.39
CA THR A 42 -19.64 -14.94 -21.13
C THR A 42 -21.11 -15.33 -21.26
N ASP A 43 -21.63 -16.08 -20.30
CA ASP A 43 -23.05 -16.46 -20.21
C ASP A 43 -23.61 -16.25 -18.80
N ASN A 44 -24.76 -16.86 -18.50
CA ASN A 44 -25.43 -16.75 -17.20
C ASN A 44 -24.68 -17.49 -16.07
N ASP A 45 -23.80 -18.43 -16.40
CA ASP A 45 -23.04 -19.23 -15.44
C ASP A 45 -21.74 -18.51 -15.05
N GLY A 46 -21.08 -17.87 -16.01
CA GLY A 46 -19.95 -16.99 -15.73
C GLY A 46 -19.09 -16.61 -16.95
N LYS A 47 -17.84 -16.25 -16.70
CA LYS A 47 -16.84 -15.89 -17.73
C LYS A 47 -16.00 -17.12 -18.09
N TRP A 48 -15.86 -17.41 -19.37
CA TRP A 48 -15.17 -18.59 -19.89
C TRP A 48 -13.89 -18.20 -20.64
N SER A 49 -12.88 -19.07 -20.59
CA SER A 49 -11.65 -18.98 -21.38
C SER A 49 -11.33 -20.32 -22.06
N ILE A 50 -10.30 -20.33 -22.91
CA ILE A 50 -9.79 -21.53 -23.59
C ILE A 50 -8.32 -21.71 -23.22
N GLU A 51 -8.00 -22.78 -22.49
CA GLU A 51 -6.64 -23.18 -22.13
C GLU A 51 -6.30 -24.50 -22.81
N ASP A 52 -5.18 -24.54 -23.54
CA ASP A 52 -4.72 -25.72 -24.29
C ASP A 52 -5.79 -26.35 -25.20
N GLY A 53 -6.65 -25.50 -25.78
CA GLY A 53 -7.75 -25.92 -26.67
C GLY A 53 -8.99 -26.47 -25.95
N ASN A 54 -9.07 -26.39 -24.61
CA ASN A 54 -10.22 -26.82 -23.83
C ASN A 54 -10.89 -25.63 -23.12
N TRP A 55 -12.22 -25.67 -23.03
CA TRP A 55 -12.99 -24.68 -22.28
C TRP A 55 -12.74 -24.78 -20.78
N CYS A 56 -12.54 -23.63 -20.15
CA CYS A 56 -12.41 -23.51 -18.71
C CYS A 56 -13.24 -22.34 -18.15
N GLY A 57 -13.75 -22.51 -16.93
CA GLY A 57 -14.43 -21.43 -16.22
C GLY A 57 -13.45 -20.56 -15.45
N ILE A 58 -13.54 -19.25 -15.66
CA ILE A 58 -12.72 -18.26 -14.97
C ILE A 58 -13.26 -18.10 -13.55
N LEU A 59 -12.39 -18.28 -12.56
CA LEU A 59 -12.75 -18.14 -11.15
C LEU A 59 -13.20 -16.71 -10.88
N LYS A 60 -14.37 -16.57 -10.24
CA LYS A 60 -14.81 -15.28 -9.71
C LYS A 60 -13.85 -14.93 -8.57
N LYS A 61 -12.90 -14.03 -8.84
CA LYS A 61 -12.15 -13.35 -7.78
C LYS A 61 -13.19 -12.76 -6.82
N PRO A 62 -13.07 -12.92 -5.50
CA PRO A 62 -13.95 -12.18 -4.60
C PRO A 62 -13.88 -10.72 -5.05
N GLU A 63 -15.04 -10.11 -5.28
CA GLU A 63 -15.16 -8.77 -5.89
C GLU A 63 -14.24 -7.76 -5.19
N CYS A 64 -13.89 -8.06 -3.94
CA CYS A 64 -12.92 -7.33 -3.16
C CYS A 64 -11.81 -8.22 -2.61
N TRP A 65 -10.60 -7.95 -3.11
CA TRP A 65 -9.35 -8.58 -2.67
C TRP A 65 -8.88 -8.07 -1.30
N ALA A 66 -9.34 -6.88 -0.87
CA ALA A 66 -8.93 -6.27 0.39
C ALA A 66 -9.51 -6.97 1.64
N LEU A 67 -10.61 -7.71 1.49
CA LEU A 67 -11.24 -8.47 2.60
C LEU A 67 -10.30 -9.54 3.17
N GLU A 68 -9.49 -10.18 2.32
CA GLU A 68 -8.52 -11.19 2.77
C GLU A 68 -7.39 -10.58 3.61
N LEU A 69 -7.16 -9.28 3.46
CA LEU A 69 -6.19 -8.50 4.23
C LEU A 69 -6.81 -7.82 5.45
N GLY A 70 -8.12 -8.01 5.70
CA GLY A 70 -8.86 -7.42 6.81
C GLY A 70 -9.35 -5.99 6.57
N PHE A 71 -9.38 -5.53 5.31
CA PHE A 71 -9.86 -4.20 4.93
C PHE A 71 -11.17 -4.29 4.15
N GLU A 72 -12.03 -3.29 4.31
CA GLU A 72 -13.29 -3.22 3.58
C GLU A 72 -13.07 -2.84 2.11
N CYS A 73 -14.14 -2.91 1.33
CA CYS A 73 -14.14 -2.67 -0.10
C CYS A 73 -14.68 -1.29 -0.35
N CYS A 74 -14.09 -0.57 -1.29
CA CYS A 74 -14.62 0.74 -1.63
C CYS A 74 -16.01 0.56 -2.26
N THR A 75 -17.00 1.23 -1.69
CA THR A 75 -18.40 1.15 -2.15
C THR A 75 -18.69 2.17 -3.25
N SER A 76 -17.96 3.29 -3.26
CA SER A 76 -18.09 4.34 -4.28
C SER A 76 -17.42 3.97 -5.61
N GLU A 77 -18.11 4.26 -6.71
CA GLU A 77 -17.62 3.98 -8.08
C GLU A 77 -16.64 5.05 -8.60
N ASP A 78 -16.63 6.24 -7.99
CA ASP A 78 -15.77 7.38 -8.34
C ASP A 78 -14.69 7.65 -7.29
N ILE A 79 -14.09 6.59 -6.73
CA ILE A 79 -13.03 6.73 -5.75
C ILE A 79 -11.67 6.94 -6.43
N GLU A 80 -10.96 7.98 -5.99
CA GLU A 80 -9.62 8.27 -6.50
C GLU A 80 -8.62 7.26 -5.94
N VAL A 81 -7.78 6.70 -6.82
CA VAL A 81 -6.73 5.76 -6.46
C VAL A 81 -5.66 6.51 -5.65
N GLN A 82 -5.57 6.19 -4.36
CA GLN A 82 -4.60 6.80 -3.45
C GLN A 82 -3.27 6.03 -3.46
N TYR A 83 -3.34 4.71 -3.63
CA TYR A 83 -2.18 3.84 -3.56
C TYR A 83 -2.39 2.59 -4.42
N THR A 84 -1.31 1.95 -4.89
CA THR A 84 -1.39 0.73 -5.68
C THR A 84 -0.22 -0.17 -5.33
N ASP A 85 -0.50 -1.42 -5.00
CA ASP A 85 0.51 -2.42 -4.66
C ASP A 85 0.27 -3.74 -5.42
N LYS A 86 0.92 -4.81 -4.95
CA LYS A 86 0.78 -6.16 -5.51
C LYS A 86 -0.61 -6.78 -5.31
N ASP A 87 -1.37 -6.29 -4.33
CA ASP A 87 -2.67 -6.82 -3.93
C ASP A 87 -3.80 -6.09 -4.69
N GLY A 88 -3.66 -4.78 -4.92
CA GLY A 88 -4.50 -4.03 -5.85
C GLY A 88 -4.43 -2.51 -5.71
N LYS A 89 -5.48 -1.82 -6.16
CA LYS A 89 -5.62 -0.36 -6.07
C LYS A 89 -6.39 0.02 -4.81
N TRP A 90 -5.81 0.85 -3.96
CA TRP A 90 -6.40 1.27 -2.69
C TRP A 90 -7.03 2.67 -2.79
N GLY A 91 -8.13 2.85 -2.08
CA GLY A 91 -8.82 4.13 -1.89
C GLY A 91 -9.00 4.43 -0.40
N ILE A 92 -9.47 5.64 -0.11
CA ILE A 92 -9.88 6.04 1.24
C ILE A 92 -11.37 6.38 1.19
N GLU A 93 -12.18 5.66 1.96
CA GLU A 93 -13.60 5.88 2.10
C GLU A 93 -13.95 5.99 3.58
N ASN A 94 -14.71 7.01 3.98
CA ASN A 94 -15.03 7.27 5.39
C ASN A 94 -13.80 7.35 6.33
N TYR A 95 -12.68 7.87 5.83
CA TYR A 95 -11.39 7.95 6.55
C TYR A 95 -10.72 6.58 6.82
N GLU A 96 -11.20 5.50 6.21
CA GLU A 96 -10.62 4.16 6.33
C GLU A 96 -10.10 3.68 4.98
N TRP A 97 -9.10 2.79 5.01
CA TRP A 97 -8.53 2.18 3.81
C TRP A 97 -9.49 1.14 3.25
N CYS A 98 -9.72 1.20 1.95
CA CYS A 98 -10.57 0.25 1.24
C CYS A 98 -9.92 -0.23 -0.06
N GLY A 99 -10.25 -1.46 -0.47
CA GLY A 99 -9.84 -2.02 -1.76
C GLY A 99 -10.74 -1.54 -2.89
N ILE A 100 -10.17 -0.90 -3.91
CA ILE A 100 -10.92 -0.46 -5.10
C ILE A 100 -11.20 -1.68 -5.96
N ILE A 101 -12.48 -1.81 -6.32
CA ILE A 101 -12.99 -2.83 -7.24
C ILE A 101 -13.06 -2.19 -8.62
N GLU A 102 -12.22 -2.66 -9.55
CA GLU A 102 -12.35 -2.26 -10.95
C GLU A 102 -13.58 -2.95 -11.54
N LYS A 103 -14.73 -2.28 -11.50
CA LYS A 103 -15.88 -2.70 -12.29
C LYS A 103 -15.57 -2.40 -13.75
N GLU A 104 -15.50 -3.44 -14.58
CA GLU A 104 -15.36 -3.30 -16.03
C GLU A 104 -16.49 -2.39 -16.55
N LYS A 105 -16.15 -1.16 -16.93
CA LYS A 105 -17.09 -0.28 -17.63
C LYS A 105 -17.56 -1.00 -18.91
N PRO A 106 -18.88 -1.02 -19.20
CA PRO A 106 -19.37 -1.64 -20.41
C PRO A 106 -18.72 -0.98 -21.62
N ILE A 107 -18.11 -1.82 -22.46
CA ILE A 107 -17.44 -1.43 -23.70
C ILE A 107 -18.49 -0.82 -24.64
N THR A 108 -18.62 0.51 -24.63
CA THR A 108 -19.23 1.22 -25.75
C THR A 108 -18.16 1.39 -26.82
N LYS A 109 -18.52 1.03 -28.05
CA LYS A 109 -17.63 0.83 -29.20
C LYS A 109 -16.74 2.06 -29.49
N PRO A 110 -15.52 1.87 -30.03
CA PRO A 110 -14.58 2.95 -30.28
C PRO A 110 -15.05 3.84 -31.43
N VAL A 111 -14.91 5.16 -31.25
CA VAL A 111 -14.88 6.15 -32.34
C VAL A 111 -13.41 6.26 -32.78
N GLU A 112 -13.18 6.07 -34.07
CA GLU A 112 -11.85 6.06 -34.70
C GLU A 112 -11.20 7.46 -34.79
N GLU A 113 -9.87 7.44 -34.57
CA GLU A 113 -8.78 8.22 -35.19
C GLU A 113 -8.62 9.75 -34.93
N PRO A 114 -7.41 10.32 -35.09
CA PRO A 114 -6.21 9.76 -35.73
C PRO A 114 -4.88 9.78 -34.95
N THR A 115 -4.03 8.93 -35.51
CA THR A 115 -2.66 8.46 -35.33
C THR A 115 -1.53 9.51 -35.27
N THR A 116 -0.39 9.05 -34.72
CA THR A 116 1.06 9.35 -34.97
C THR A 116 1.81 9.92 -33.75
N ILE A 117 3.04 9.53 -33.36
CA ILE A 117 4.12 8.64 -33.85
C ILE A 117 5.06 8.32 -32.63
N PRO A 118 5.97 7.33 -32.70
CA PRO A 118 6.59 6.65 -31.55
C PRO A 118 7.94 7.25 -31.12
N VAL A 119 8.35 7.00 -29.87
CA VAL A 119 9.74 7.14 -29.43
C VAL A 119 10.14 5.97 -28.54
N ASP A 120 11.25 5.38 -28.93
CA ASP A 120 11.84 4.11 -28.54
C ASP A 120 12.19 3.94 -27.06
N GLU A 121 12.08 2.67 -26.68
CA GLU A 121 12.64 1.96 -25.54
C GLU A 121 14.18 1.92 -25.59
N PRO A 122 14.87 1.72 -24.45
CA PRO A 122 15.61 0.45 -24.35
C PRO A 122 15.60 -0.19 -22.94
N SER A 123 15.14 -1.44 -22.90
CA SER A 123 15.85 -2.66 -22.45
C SER A 123 16.85 -2.59 -21.28
N GLU A 124 16.44 -3.23 -20.18
CA GLU A 124 17.11 -4.29 -19.40
C GLU A 124 18.66 -4.30 -19.30
N THR A 125 19.23 -4.33 -18.08
CA THR A 125 19.75 -5.55 -17.40
C THR A 125 20.73 -5.19 -16.26
N THR A 126 20.73 -6.05 -15.24
CA THR A 126 21.78 -6.43 -14.27
C THR A 126 21.88 -5.72 -12.92
N GLU A 127 21.66 -6.54 -11.87
CA GLU A 127 22.11 -6.35 -10.49
C GLU A 127 23.65 -6.21 -10.39
N PRO A 128 24.16 -5.66 -9.27
CA PRO A 128 24.67 -6.59 -8.26
C PRO A 128 24.41 -6.17 -6.79
N VAL A 129 24.07 -7.19 -6.01
CA VAL A 129 24.67 -7.58 -4.72
C VAL A 129 24.93 -6.50 -3.66
N SER A 130 24.12 -6.64 -2.60
CA SER A 130 24.31 -6.14 -1.23
C SER A 130 25.76 -6.18 -0.74
N THR A 131 26.26 -5.02 -0.32
CA THR A 131 27.41 -4.90 0.57
C THR A 131 27.00 -4.08 1.78
N THR A 132 26.78 -4.76 2.90
CA THR A 132 26.55 -4.13 4.22
C THR A 132 27.90 -3.66 4.77
N THR A 133 28.22 -2.39 4.60
CA THR A 133 29.29 -1.74 5.37
C THR A 133 28.68 -1.10 6.61
N VAL A 134 29.08 -1.62 7.77
CA VAL A 134 28.90 -0.98 9.06
C VAL A 134 29.82 0.24 9.06
N VAL A 135 29.27 1.45 9.09
CA VAL A 135 30.05 2.70 9.13
C VAL A 135 29.76 3.45 10.42
N ASP A 136 30.86 3.75 11.10
CA ASP A 136 31.05 4.54 12.31
C ASP A 136 30.44 5.96 12.21
N ASP A 137 29.78 6.36 13.29
CA ASP A 137 28.69 7.35 13.39
C ASP A 137 29.17 8.78 13.75
N SER A 138 30.26 9.26 13.14
CA SER A 138 30.79 10.59 13.51
C SER A 138 31.25 11.49 12.37
N THR A 139 31.12 11.06 11.12
CA THR A 139 31.30 11.93 9.95
C THR A 139 29.98 12.10 9.21
N PRO A 140 29.48 13.33 9.00
CA PRO A 140 28.30 13.55 8.16
C PRO A 140 28.58 12.97 6.78
N SER A 141 27.87 11.89 6.44
CA SER A 141 27.92 11.34 5.10
C SER A 141 27.54 12.44 4.09
N PRO A 142 28.21 12.51 2.93
CA PRO A 142 27.84 13.47 1.90
C PRO A 142 26.38 13.28 1.51
N ILE A 143 25.67 14.39 1.22
CA ILE A 143 24.31 14.33 0.69
C ILE A 143 24.33 13.47 -0.58
N ARG A 144 23.49 12.45 -0.60
CA ARG A 144 23.38 11.52 -1.74
C ARG A 144 22.53 12.16 -2.83
N ASP A 145 23.03 12.16 -4.06
CA ASP A 145 22.23 12.46 -5.24
C ASP A 145 21.42 11.20 -5.63
N ILE A 146 20.14 11.19 -5.28
CA ILE A 146 19.24 10.03 -5.40
C ILE A 146 17.87 10.50 -5.89
N SER A 147 17.24 9.70 -6.77
CA SER A 147 15.88 10.01 -7.23
C SER A 147 14.85 9.74 -6.12
N SER A 148 13.72 10.44 -6.15
CA SER A 148 12.62 10.19 -5.21
C SER A 148 12.16 8.73 -5.23
N LYS A 149 12.20 8.06 -6.39
CA LYS A 149 11.73 6.66 -6.52
C LYS A 149 12.71 5.68 -5.87
N GLU A 150 14.01 5.95 -5.91
CA GLU A 150 15.00 5.16 -5.17
C GLU A 150 14.97 5.48 -3.68
N LEU A 151 14.80 6.74 -3.30
CA LEU A 151 14.73 7.15 -1.90
C LEU A 151 13.58 6.47 -1.14
N ILE A 152 12.39 6.37 -1.74
CA ILE A 152 11.26 5.70 -1.08
C ILE A 152 11.44 4.19 -0.94
N LYS A 153 12.34 3.55 -1.70
CA LYS A 153 12.65 2.11 -1.51
C LYS A 153 13.40 1.86 -0.20
N GLU A 154 14.02 2.89 0.36
CA GLU A 154 14.68 2.84 1.67
C GLU A 154 13.71 3.10 2.83
N MET A 155 12.48 3.55 2.52
CA MET A 155 11.44 3.80 3.53
C MET A 155 10.66 2.52 3.81
N ASN A 156 10.42 2.26 5.10
CA ASN A 156 9.50 1.26 5.59
C ASN A 156 8.09 1.88 5.63
N PHE A 157 7.55 2.06 6.83
CA PHE A 157 6.29 2.72 7.09
C PHE A 157 6.49 3.91 8.03
N GLY A 158 5.58 4.88 7.91
CA GLY A 158 5.74 6.20 8.51
C GLY A 158 4.88 6.45 9.73
N TRP A 159 5.33 7.40 10.54
CA TRP A 159 4.57 7.92 11.67
C TRP A 159 4.52 9.46 11.63
N ASN A 160 3.41 10.03 12.05
CA ASN A 160 3.23 11.49 12.14
C ASN A 160 3.27 11.93 13.60
N LEU A 161 4.06 12.96 13.88
CA LEU A 161 4.02 13.68 15.17
C LEU A 161 2.83 14.65 15.18
N GLY A 162 1.62 14.10 15.18
CA GLY A 162 0.38 14.87 15.13
C GLY A 162 0.02 15.54 16.45
N ASN A 163 -0.82 16.56 16.38
CA ASN A 163 -1.30 17.34 17.51
C ASN A 163 -0.16 17.90 18.40
N THR A 164 0.99 18.20 17.80
CA THR A 164 2.21 18.64 18.49
C THR A 164 2.69 19.95 17.85
N MET A 165 3.53 19.90 16.82
CA MET A 165 4.00 21.11 16.11
C MET A 165 2.94 21.73 15.19
N ASP A 166 1.88 20.98 14.90
CA ASP A 166 0.70 21.41 14.17
C ASP A 166 -0.39 22.02 15.06
N ALA A 167 -0.23 21.91 16.38
CA ALA A 167 -1.20 22.42 17.33
C ALA A 167 -1.34 23.94 17.23
N GLN A 168 -2.57 24.40 17.05
CA GLN A 168 -2.90 25.81 16.91
C GLN A 168 -3.71 26.24 18.14
N CYS A 169 -3.12 27.13 18.92
CA CYS A 169 -3.72 27.71 20.12
C CYS A 169 -3.52 29.23 20.18
N ILE A 170 -3.51 29.91 19.04
CA ILE A 170 -3.23 31.35 18.90
C ILE A 170 -4.18 32.20 19.77
N GLU A 171 -5.44 31.78 19.88
CA GLU A 171 -6.47 32.49 20.66
C GLU A 171 -6.37 32.23 22.18
N TYR A 172 -5.74 31.12 22.58
CA TYR A 172 -5.71 30.66 23.98
C TYR A 172 -4.37 30.97 24.67
N LEU A 173 -3.29 30.97 23.91
CA LEU A 173 -1.93 31.21 24.38
C LEU A 173 -1.42 32.55 23.87
N ASN A 174 -0.42 33.11 24.56
CA ASN A 174 0.28 34.28 24.08
C ASN A 174 1.63 33.86 23.50
N TYR A 175 1.68 33.71 22.17
CA TYR A 175 2.89 33.27 21.46
C TYR A 175 4.01 34.32 21.51
N GLU A 176 3.70 35.62 21.67
CA GLU A 176 4.74 36.65 21.87
C GLU A 176 5.52 36.44 23.18
N LYS A 177 4.91 35.77 24.18
CA LYS A 177 5.58 35.43 25.44
C LYS A 177 6.29 34.09 25.41
N ASP A 178 5.70 33.10 24.73
CA ASP A 178 6.28 31.77 24.59
C ASP A 178 5.87 31.18 23.23
N GLN A 179 6.81 31.25 22.29
CA GLN A 179 6.64 30.77 20.92
C GLN A 179 6.60 29.24 20.82
N THR A 180 7.06 28.53 21.85
CA THR A 180 7.10 27.07 21.88
C THR A 180 5.95 26.43 22.65
N ALA A 181 5.15 27.23 23.36
CA ALA A 181 4.05 26.73 24.17
C ALA A 181 2.98 25.98 23.35
N SER A 182 2.89 26.26 22.05
CA SER A 182 1.99 25.60 21.11
C SER A 182 2.19 24.08 21.07
N GLU A 183 3.44 23.60 21.18
CA GLU A 183 3.81 22.18 21.08
C GLU A 183 2.98 21.27 21.99
N THR A 184 2.63 21.77 23.19
CA THR A 184 1.93 20.99 24.22
C THR A 184 0.48 21.41 24.43
N CYS A 185 -0.03 22.35 23.62
CA CYS A 185 -1.31 23.00 23.89
C CYS A 185 -2.53 22.10 23.64
N TRP A 186 -2.40 21.06 22.81
CA TRP A 186 -3.42 20.02 22.61
C TRP A 186 -3.20 18.79 23.51
N GLY A 187 -2.38 18.90 24.56
CA GLY A 187 -2.23 17.91 25.63
C GLY A 187 -1.16 16.85 25.39
N ASN A 188 -0.48 16.87 24.24
CA ASN A 188 0.69 16.03 24.05
C ASN A 188 1.88 16.50 24.92
N PRO A 189 2.71 15.56 25.40
CA PRO A 189 3.95 15.92 26.07
C PRO A 189 4.94 16.56 25.09
N LYS A 190 5.92 17.30 25.63
CA LYS A 190 7.03 17.82 24.84
C LYS A 190 7.78 16.68 24.15
N THR A 191 8.10 16.88 22.88
CA THR A 191 8.78 15.91 22.02
C THR A 191 10.18 15.61 22.56
N THR A 192 10.56 14.33 22.54
CA THR A 192 11.89 13.87 22.97
C THR A 192 12.47 12.90 21.96
N GLU A 193 13.81 12.81 21.91
CA GLU A 193 14.50 11.86 21.03
C GLU A 193 14.12 10.40 21.33
N ASP A 194 13.88 10.07 22.60
CA ASP A 194 13.51 8.72 23.02
C ASP A 194 12.16 8.27 22.44
N MET A 195 11.23 9.19 22.18
CA MET A 195 9.98 8.88 21.48
C MET A 195 10.27 8.32 20.07
N PHE A 196 11.21 8.92 19.34
CA PHE A 196 11.61 8.45 18.02
C PHE A 196 12.43 7.16 18.10
N LYS A 197 13.28 6.98 19.11
CA LYS A 197 14.02 5.72 19.32
C LYS A 197 13.07 4.54 19.47
N VAL A 198 12.02 4.68 20.28
CA VAL A 198 10.99 3.63 20.42
C VAL A 198 10.33 3.32 19.07
N LEU A 199 10.04 4.33 18.26
CA LEU A 199 9.45 4.11 16.93
C LEU A 199 10.45 3.42 15.97
N MET A 200 11.73 3.81 16.00
CA MET A 200 12.78 3.17 15.22
C MET A 200 13.02 1.71 15.63
N ASP A 201 12.96 1.41 16.93
CA ASP A 201 13.00 0.04 17.46
C ASP A 201 11.83 -0.81 16.96
N ASN A 202 10.70 -0.16 16.63
CA ASN A 202 9.52 -0.77 16.02
C ASN A 202 9.51 -0.65 14.48
N GLN A 203 10.68 -0.47 13.85
CA GLN A 203 10.90 -0.47 12.40
C GLN A 203 10.33 0.73 11.63
N PHE A 204 9.82 1.76 12.30
CA PHE A 204 9.53 3.04 11.65
C PHE A 204 10.83 3.75 11.29
N ASN A 205 10.97 4.20 10.05
CA ASN A 205 12.17 4.93 9.60
C ASN A 205 11.85 6.21 8.83
N VAL A 206 10.58 6.60 8.74
CA VAL A 206 10.13 7.87 8.16
C VAL A 206 9.17 8.57 9.12
N PHE A 207 9.52 9.80 9.47
CA PHE A 207 8.77 10.61 10.43
C PHE A 207 8.32 11.91 9.76
N ARG A 208 7.01 12.14 9.74
CA ARG A 208 6.45 13.40 9.27
C ARG A 208 6.21 14.31 10.49
N ILE A 209 6.76 15.53 10.41
CA ILE A 209 6.61 16.56 11.44
C ILE A 209 5.65 17.63 10.91
N PRO A 210 4.33 17.46 11.07
CA PRO A 210 3.37 18.49 10.66
C PRO A 210 3.59 19.73 11.51
N THR A 211 3.83 20.88 10.86
CA THR A 211 4.21 22.13 11.55
C THR A 211 3.30 23.26 11.09
N THR A 212 2.56 23.85 12.03
CA THR A 212 1.75 25.04 11.80
C THR A 212 2.60 26.27 12.06
N TRP A 213 2.95 27.01 11.00
CA TRP A 213 3.74 28.25 11.13
C TRP A 213 2.90 29.48 11.53
N SER A 214 1.59 29.44 11.29
CA SER A 214 0.68 30.53 11.63
C SER A 214 0.74 30.87 13.11
N GLY A 215 0.96 32.16 13.42
CA GLY A 215 1.18 32.65 14.77
C GLY A 215 2.66 32.74 15.18
N HIS A 216 3.56 32.09 14.43
CA HIS A 216 5.01 32.03 14.71
C HIS A 216 5.85 32.82 13.69
N PHE A 217 5.22 33.69 12.90
CA PHE A 217 5.89 34.59 11.97
C PHE A 217 5.37 36.02 12.10
N GLY A 218 6.23 37.00 11.83
CA GLY A 218 5.92 38.43 11.90
C GLY A 218 5.13 38.95 10.69
N GLU A 219 4.89 40.26 10.67
CA GLU A 219 4.11 40.88 9.60
C GLU A 219 4.82 40.89 8.23
N ALA A 220 4.03 41.20 7.20
CA ALA A 220 4.52 41.49 5.86
C ALA A 220 5.49 42.70 5.87
N PRO A 221 6.43 42.78 4.92
CA PRO A 221 6.65 41.85 3.80
C PRO A 221 7.55 40.66 4.12
N ASP A 222 8.24 40.71 5.27
CA ASP A 222 9.33 39.79 5.56
C ASP A 222 8.84 38.44 6.09
N TYR A 223 7.67 38.41 6.75
CA TYR A 223 7.09 37.21 7.35
C TYR A 223 8.11 36.39 8.15
N LYS A 224 8.94 37.10 8.92
CA LYS A 224 10.07 36.51 9.63
C LYS A 224 9.57 35.54 10.69
N ILE A 225 9.97 34.28 10.60
CA ILE A 225 9.72 33.25 11.60
C ILE A 225 10.46 33.62 12.90
N ASP A 226 9.82 33.38 14.04
CA ASP A 226 10.43 33.61 15.35
C ASP A 226 11.63 32.66 15.58
N GLU A 227 12.62 33.10 16.34
CA GLU A 227 13.87 32.35 16.53
C GLU A 227 13.81 31.41 17.74
N LYS A 228 12.61 31.13 18.27
CA LYS A 228 12.42 30.38 19.51
C LYS A 228 11.31 29.35 19.45
#